data_AF-A0A966W108-F1
#
_entry.id   AF-A0A966W108-F1
#
_cell.length_a   1.000
_cell.length_b   1.000
_cell.length_c   1.000
_cell.angle_alpha   90.00
_cell.angle_beta   90.00
_cell.angle_gamma   90.00
#
_symmetry.space_group_name_H-M   'P 1'
#
loop_
_entity.id
_entity.type
_entity.pdbx_description
1 polymer ?
#
loop_
_entity_poly.entity_id
_entity_poly.type
_entity_poly.pdbx_seq_one_letter_code
_entity_poly.pdbx_strand_id
1 'polypeptide(L)'
;MRLALLCAVLISTLSATGQEWPPLPPQDSPAELPAQEWPQRPGLRHFRVQVHYPGGSLAGVGPLTGIMLTLHNWGGSDCVGTTDPRVLAQRLNVVAVCVNYLQSGKADSIDAPEPYDFGYLQALDALRALWWVRDQLTTRG
;
A
#
# COMPACT_ATOMS: atom_id res chain seq x y z
N MET A 1 54.30 -7.26 -30.38
CA MET A 1 53.55 -6.05 -29.99
C MET A 1 52.08 -6.45 -29.87
N ARG A 2 51.61 -6.98 -28.75
CA ARG A 2 51.15 -6.29 -27.52
C ARG A 2 50.22 -5.10 -27.82
N LEU A 3 48.92 -5.32 -27.70
CA LEU A 3 48.00 -4.39 -27.04
C LEU A 3 46.76 -5.18 -26.59
N ALA A 4 46.77 -5.65 -25.34
CA ALA A 4 45.60 -6.18 -24.67
C ALA A 4 44.91 -5.00 -23.99
N LEU A 5 43.74 -4.58 -24.50
CA LEU A 5 42.92 -3.55 -23.90
C LEU A 5 42.16 -4.19 -22.72
N LEU A 6 42.62 -3.95 -21.49
CA LEU A 6 41.84 -4.27 -20.29
C LEU A 6 40.68 -3.26 -20.19
N CYS A 7 39.47 -3.71 -20.52
CA CYS A 7 38.24 -3.03 -20.09
C CYS A 7 38.10 -3.23 -18.57
N ALA A 8 38.50 -2.22 -17.80
CA ALA A 8 38.15 -2.14 -16.39
C ALA A 8 36.65 -1.87 -16.26
N VAL A 9 35.87 -2.92 -15.99
CA VAL A 9 34.47 -2.80 -15.61
C VAL A 9 34.43 -2.22 -14.19
N LEU A 10 34.13 -0.92 -14.07
CA LEU A 10 33.73 -0.34 -12.79
C LEU A 10 32.38 -0.96 -12.40
N ILE A 11 32.41 -1.93 -11.48
CA ILE A 11 31.22 -2.41 -10.80
C ILE A 11 30.86 -1.32 -9.78
N SER A 12 30.10 -0.32 -10.23
CA SER A 12 29.38 0.56 -9.33
C SER A 12 28.41 -0.31 -8.55
N THR A 13 28.64 -0.51 -7.24
CA THR A 13 27.64 -1.09 -6.37
C THR A 13 26.47 -0.11 -6.31
N LEU A 14 25.49 -0.27 -7.20
CA LEU A 14 24.18 0.32 -7.02
C LEU A 14 23.65 -0.24 -5.70
N SER A 15 23.80 0.55 -4.65
CA SER A 15 23.01 0.37 -3.45
C SER A 15 21.58 0.68 -3.88
N ALA A 16 20.82 -0.36 -4.20
CA ALA A 16 19.38 -0.25 -4.19
C ALA A 16 19.02 0.10 -2.75
N THR A 17 18.90 1.39 -2.46
CA THR A 17 18.27 1.86 -1.22
C THR A 17 16.85 1.34 -1.31
N GLY A 18 16.55 0.23 -0.61
CA GLY A 18 15.19 -0.26 -0.50
C GLY A 18 14.33 0.91 -0.07
N GLN A 19 13.27 1.20 -0.82
CA GLN A 19 12.40 2.31 -0.48
C GLN A 19 11.84 2.07 0.93
N GLU A 20 12.03 3.03 1.82
CA GLU A 20 11.62 2.91 3.22
C GLU A 20 10.10 2.87 3.31
N TRP A 21 9.56 1.91 4.05
CA TRP A 21 8.13 1.79 4.31
C TRP A 21 7.82 2.46 5.65
N PRO A 22 6.77 3.28 5.75
CA PRO A 22 6.45 3.97 7.00
C PRO A 22 6.01 2.97 8.07
N PRO A 23 6.20 3.29 9.37
CA PRO A 23 5.64 2.48 10.44
C PRO A 23 4.11 2.56 10.46
N LEU A 24 3.46 1.58 11.09
CA LEU A 24 2.02 1.64 11.37
C LEU A 24 1.70 2.87 12.22
N PRO A 25 0.65 3.64 11.88
CA PRO A 25 0.28 4.80 12.69
C PRO A 25 -0.24 4.36 14.07
N PRO A 26 0.03 5.12 15.14
CA PRO A 26 -0.36 4.72 16.50
C PRO A 26 -1.88 4.87 16.76
N GLN A 27 -2.57 5.69 15.98
CA GLN A 27 -4.03 5.87 15.98
C GLN A 27 -4.59 5.60 14.58
N ASP A 28 -5.91 5.49 14.47
CA ASP A 28 -6.63 5.48 13.20
C ASP A 28 -6.16 6.66 12.34
N SER A 29 -5.45 6.35 11.26
CA SER A 29 -4.83 7.36 10.41
C SER A 29 -4.48 6.74 9.06
N PRO A 30 -4.43 7.57 8.00
CA PRO A 30 -3.80 7.17 6.77
C PRO A 30 -2.28 6.99 6.90
N ALA A 31 -1.72 6.22 5.97
CA ALA A 31 -0.31 6.17 5.62
C ALA A 31 -0.14 6.15 4.09
N GLU A 32 0.96 6.70 3.58
CA GLU A 32 1.32 6.65 2.16
C GLU A 32 2.41 5.59 1.95
N LEU A 33 2.13 4.59 1.11
CA LEU A 33 3.04 3.47 0.86
C LEU A 33 3.65 3.57 -0.53
N PRO A 34 4.92 3.15 -0.71
CA PRO A 34 5.54 3.11 -2.02
C PRO A 34 4.93 2.02 -2.89
N ALA A 35 4.87 2.28 -4.20
CA ALA A 35 4.41 1.33 -5.19
C ALA A 35 5.31 1.26 -6.43
N GLN A 36 5.12 0.21 -7.22
CA GLN A 36 5.72 0.09 -8.55
C GLN A 36 5.17 1.15 -9.48
N GLU A 37 6.01 1.55 -10.44
CA GLU A 37 5.64 2.42 -11.54
C GLU A 37 4.46 1.85 -12.35
N TRP A 38 3.66 2.75 -12.91
CA TRP A 38 2.62 2.42 -13.88
C TRP A 38 3.03 2.93 -15.26
N PRO A 39 3.12 2.07 -16.29
CA PRO A 39 3.59 2.48 -17.62
C PRO A 39 2.79 3.61 -18.28
N GLN A 40 1.51 3.78 -17.92
CA GLN A 40 0.68 4.82 -18.51
C GLN A 40 0.87 6.20 -17.87
N ARG A 41 1.47 6.24 -16.67
CA ARG A 41 1.91 7.47 -16.00
C ARG A 41 3.26 7.21 -15.30
N PRO A 42 4.37 7.20 -16.06
CA PRO A 42 5.70 6.87 -15.56
C PRO A 42 6.14 7.77 -14.41
N GLY A 43 6.93 7.21 -13.49
CA GLY A 43 7.46 7.89 -12.31
C GLY A 43 7.21 7.16 -10.99
N LEU A 44 7.71 7.77 -9.90
CA LEU A 44 7.51 7.27 -8.54
C LEU A 44 6.02 7.27 -8.19
N ARG A 45 5.54 6.13 -7.69
CA ARG A 45 4.15 5.99 -7.27
C ARG A 45 4.06 5.72 -5.79
N HIS A 46 3.10 6.39 -5.16
CA HIS A 46 2.63 6.07 -3.82
C HIS A 46 1.14 5.82 -3.86
N PHE A 47 0.64 5.11 -2.87
CA PHE A 47 -0.78 4.89 -2.68
C PHE A 47 -1.14 5.01 -1.20
N ARG A 48 -2.35 5.47 -0.95
CA ARG A 48 -2.82 5.78 0.39
C ARG A 48 -3.54 4.59 0.99
N VAL A 49 -3.25 4.30 2.26
CA VAL A 49 -3.89 3.25 3.05
C VAL A 49 -4.49 3.87 4.31
N GLN A 50 -5.78 3.70 4.56
CA GLN A 50 -6.40 4.05 5.84
C GLN A 50 -6.43 2.82 6.74
N VAL A 51 -5.93 2.99 7.96
CA VAL A 51 -5.87 1.92 8.97
C VAL A 51 -6.82 2.28 10.10
N HIS A 52 -7.68 1.32 10.44
CA HIS A 52 -8.61 1.41 11.56
C HIS A 52 -8.40 0.26 12.52
N TYR A 53 -8.14 0.57 13.78
CA TYR A 53 -7.84 -0.41 14.82
C TYR A 53 -9.06 -0.70 15.70
N PRO A 54 -9.13 -1.89 16.34
CA PRO A 54 -10.04 -2.09 17.45
C PRO A 54 -9.77 -1.04 18.53
N GLY A 55 -10.80 -0.27 18.90
CA GLY A 55 -10.66 0.82 19.87
C GLY A 55 -9.92 2.07 19.36
N GLY A 56 -9.66 2.19 18.06
CA GLY A 56 -9.13 3.40 17.43
C GLY A 56 -7.62 3.63 17.59
N SER A 57 -6.89 2.67 18.17
CA SER A 57 -5.44 2.76 18.31
C SER A 57 -4.74 1.41 18.17
N LEU A 58 -3.49 1.47 17.75
CA LEU A 58 -2.61 0.30 17.63
C LEU A 58 -2.39 -0.40 18.98
N ALA A 59 -2.58 0.28 20.12
CA ALA A 59 -2.53 -0.34 21.44
C ALA A 59 -3.71 -1.29 21.72
N GLY A 60 -4.80 -1.19 20.95
CA GLY A 60 -5.95 -2.11 21.01
C GLY A 60 -5.77 -3.40 20.22
N VAL A 61 -4.63 -3.58 19.53
CA VAL A 61 -4.31 -4.79 18.76
C VAL A 61 -3.64 -5.81 19.68
N GLY A 62 -4.13 -7.05 19.64
CA GLY A 62 -3.55 -8.17 20.39
C GLY A 62 -3.45 -9.47 19.58
N PRO A 63 -3.03 -10.58 20.19
CA PRO A 63 -2.72 -11.83 19.48
C PRO A 63 -3.90 -12.48 18.73
N LEU A 64 -5.13 -12.11 19.08
CA LEU A 64 -6.37 -12.60 18.45
C LEU A 64 -6.98 -11.59 17.47
N THR A 65 -6.35 -10.44 17.26
CA THR A 65 -6.82 -9.42 16.33
C THR A 65 -6.50 -9.84 14.90
N GLY A 66 -7.51 -9.93 14.05
CA GLY A 66 -7.34 -10.24 12.63
C GLY A 66 -6.96 -9.01 11.79
N ILE A 67 -6.80 -9.20 10.49
CA ILE A 67 -6.66 -8.11 9.50
C ILE A 67 -7.76 -8.28 8.48
N MET A 68 -8.45 -7.18 8.13
CA MET A 68 -9.51 -7.20 7.13
C MET A 68 -9.28 -6.10 6.10
N LEU A 69 -9.13 -6.51 4.84
CA LEU A 69 -9.13 -5.59 3.70
C LEU A 69 -10.58 -5.21 3.36
N THR A 70 -10.85 -3.92 3.20
CA THR A 70 -12.15 -3.41 2.74
C THR A 70 -11.92 -2.42 1.60
N LEU A 71 -12.44 -2.73 0.42
CA LEU A 71 -12.14 -2.00 -0.82
C LEU A 71 -13.39 -1.26 -1.31
N HIS A 72 -13.20 -0.01 -1.71
CA HIS A 72 -14.26 0.76 -2.33
C HIS A 72 -14.53 0.26 -3.75
N ASN A 73 -15.70 0.62 -4.28
CA ASN A 73 -16.06 0.36 -5.68
C ASN A 73 -15.42 1.40 -6.62
N TRP A 74 -15.63 1.20 -7.93
CA TRP A 74 -15.18 2.11 -8.98
C TRP A 74 -15.62 3.56 -8.72
N GLY A 75 -14.71 4.52 -8.87
CA GLY A 75 -14.94 5.94 -8.58
C GLY A 75 -14.91 6.32 -7.10
N GLY A 76 -14.88 5.34 -6.19
CA GLY A 76 -14.72 5.56 -4.76
C GLY A 76 -13.29 5.87 -4.37
N SER A 77 -13.11 6.41 -3.17
CA SER A 77 -11.82 6.62 -2.53
C SER A 77 -11.96 6.41 -1.04
N ASP A 78 -10.85 6.20 -0.36
CA ASP A 78 -10.73 6.00 1.07
C ASP A 78 -11.59 4.81 1.51
N CYS A 79 -12.37 4.96 2.58
CA CYS A 79 -13.35 3.96 2.99
C CYS A 79 -14.77 4.29 2.47
N VAL A 80 -14.90 5.22 1.51
CA VAL A 80 -16.22 5.61 0.99
C VAL A 80 -16.74 4.52 0.06
N GLY A 81 -17.95 4.03 0.33
CA GLY A 81 -18.55 2.93 -0.42
C GLY A 81 -18.08 1.54 0.02
N THR A 82 -17.29 1.46 1.10
CA THR A 82 -17.01 0.20 1.81
C THR A 82 -17.97 0.03 2.99
N THR A 83 -17.93 -1.14 3.64
CA THR A 83 -18.49 -1.26 5.00
C THR A 83 -17.74 -0.33 5.95
N ASP A 84 -18.42 0.28 6.93
CA ASP A 84 -17.78 1.20 7.89
C ASP A 84 -16.61 0.50 8.60
N PRO A 85 -15.36 0.97 8.40
CA PRO A 85 -14.17 0.28 8.89
C PRO A 85 -14.06 0.33 10.42
N ARG A 86 -14.66 1.33 11.09
CA ARG A 86 -14.68 1.42 12.55
C ARG A 86 -15.58 0.35 13.13
N VAL A 87 -16.72 0.10 12.49
CA VAL A 87 -17.65 -0.96 12.88
C VAL A 87 -17.01 -2.33 12.66
N LEU A 88 -16.35 -2.54 11.52
CA LEU A 88 -15.60 -3.77 11.25
C LEU A 88 -14.53 -4.00 12.33
N ALA A 89 -13.67 -3.00 12.55
CA ALA A 89 -12.56 -3.09 13.48
C ALA A 89 -13.02 -3.43 14.91
N GLN A 90 -14.07 -2.75 15.36
CA GLN A 90 -14.60 -2.95 16.71
C GLN A 90 -15.37 -4.27 16.86
N ARG A 91 -16.27 -4.60 15.92
CA ARG A 91 -17.17 -5.76 16.09
C ARG A 91 -16.52 -7.09 15.77
N LEU A 92 -15.53 -7.10 14.88
CA LEU A 92 -14.87 -8.32 14.44
C LEU A 92 -13.48 -8.50 15.06
N ASN A 93 -13.03 -7.56 15.89
CA ASN A 93 -11.67 -7.51 16.43
C ASN A 93 -10.63 -7.64 15.31
N VAL A 94 -10.66 -6.71 14.36
CA VAL A 94 -9.73 -6.67 13.22
C VAL A 94 -9.08 -5.30 13.07
N VAL A 95 -7.89 -5.27 12.49
CA VAL A 95 -7.37 -4.06 11.85
C VAL A 95 -8.02 -3.97 10.47
N ALA A 96 -8.94 -3.01 10.28
CA ALA A 96 -9.61 -2.76 9.02
C ALA A 96 -8.76 -1.82 8.14
N VAL A 97 -8.55 -2.21 6.88
CA VAL A 97 -7.61 -1.57 5.95
C VAL A 97 -8.37 -1.15 4.70
N CYS A 98 -8.44 0.16 4.44
CA CYS A 98 -8.95 0.72 3.19
C CYS A 98 -7.78 1.18 2.32
N VAL A 99 -7.88 1.02 1.00
CA VAL A 99 -6.75 1.28 0.10
C VAL A 99 -7.23 2.13 -1.07
N ASN A 100 -6.58 3.27 -1.28
CA ASN A 100 -6.70 4.05 -2.52
C ASN A 100 -5.71 3.47 -3.52
N TYR A 101 -6.08 2.33 -4.08
CA TYR A 101 -5.30 1.65 -5.10
C TYR A 101 -5.23 2.47 -6.40
N LEU A 102 -4.38 2.06 -7.36
CA LEU A 102 -4.29 2.72 -8.66
C LEU A 102 -5.68 3.01 -9.28
N GLN A 103 -5.90 4.22 -9.79
CA GLN A 103 -7.20 4.66 -10.32
C GLN A 103 -8.33 4.69 -9.28
N SER A 104 -8.03 5.02 -8.02
CA SER A 104 -9.05 5.38 -7.03
C SER A 104 -9.56 6.81 -7.23
N GLY A 105 -10.82 7.03 -6.90
CA GLY A 105 -11.50 8.31 -7.01
C GLY A 105 -11.93 8.63 -8.43
N LYS A 106 -12.98 9.46 -8.55
CA LYS A 106 -13.53 9.89 -9.83
C LYS A 106 -12.50 10.46 -10.80
N ALA A 107 -11.52 11.22 -10.30
CA ALA A 107 -10.50 11.85 -11.13
C ALA A 107 -9.71 10.81 -11.93
N ASP A 108 -9.11 9.82 -11.28
CA ASP A 108 -8.26 8.82 -11.97
C ASP A 108 -9.07 7.64 -12.54
N SER A 109 -10.27 7.37 -12.04
CA SER A 109 -11.09 6.24 -12.51
C SER A 109 -12.12 6.60 -13.58
N ILE A 110 -12.49 7.87 -13.76
CA ILE A 110 -13.54 8.26 -14.73
C ILE A 110 -13.04 9.35 -15.69
N ASP A 111 -12.38 10.37 -15.15
CA ASP A 111 -12.07 11.57 -15.92
C ASP A 111 -10.71 11.49 -16.63
N ALA A 112 -9.79 10.68 -16.10
CA ALA A 112 -8.45 10.53 -16.64
C ALA A 112 -8.44 9.74 -17.97
N PRO A 113 -7.56 10.12 -18.92
CA PRO A 113 -7.51 9.48 -20.24
C PRO A 113 -6.84 8.10 -20.22
N GLU A 114 -6.10 7.76 -19.16
CA GLU A 114 -5.40 6.49 -19.07
C GLU A 114 -6.38 5.31 -19.01
N PRO A 115 -6.05 4.18 -19.70
CA PRO A 115 -6.94 3.03 -19.76
C PRO A 115 -7.13 2.40 -18.37
N TYR A 116 -8.27 1.74 -18.18
CA TYR A 116 -8.48 0.92 -16.98
C TYR A 116 -7.39 -0.16 -16.88
N ASP A 117 -6.80 -0.26 -15.69
CA ASP A 117 -5.76 -1.24 -15.36
C ASP A 117 -6.30 -2.68 -15.19
N PHE A 118 -7.61 -2.88 -15.34
CA PHE A 118 -8.28 -4.18 -15.16
C PHE A 118 -7.99 -4.85 -13.81
N GLY A 119 -7.66 -4.04 -12.80
CA GLY A 119 -7.41 -4.48 -11.43
C GLY A 119 -6.01 -5.05 -11.16
N TYR A 120 -5.07 -4.99 -12.11
CA TYR A 120 -3.76 -5.61 -11.96
C TYR A 120 -2.87 -4.93 -10.90
N LEU A 121 -2.45 -3.70 -11.15
CA LEU A 121 -1.72 -2.87 -10.19
C LEU A 121 -2.62 -2.50 -9.00
N GLN A 122 -3.94 -2.41 -9.20
CA GLN A 122 -4.88 -2.17 -8.12
C GLN A 122 -4.84 -3.27 -7.05
N ALA A 123 -4.88 -4.54 -7.48
CA ALA A 123 -4.77 -5.68 -6.59
C ALA A 123 -3.39 -5.74 -5.94
N LEU A 124 -2.32 -5.37 -6.65
CA LEU A 124 -0.98 -5.31 -6.08
C LEU A 124 -0.87 -4.27 -4.96
N ASP A 125 -1.51 -3.12 -5.08
CA ASP A 125 -1.56 -2.13 -3.99
C ASP A 125 -2.30 -2.66 -2.77
N ALA A 126 -3.43 -3.31 -2.98
CA ALA A 126 -4.20 -3.94 -1.90
C ALA A 126 -3.41 -5.05 -1.19
N LEU A 127 -2.71 -5.90 -1.95
CA LEU A 127 -1.84 -6.95 -1.38
C LEU A 127 -0.64 -6.37 -0.64
N ARG A 128 -0.06 -5.27 -1.13
CA ARG A 128 1.02 -4.56 -0.42
C ARG A 128 0.55 -3.95 0.89
N ALA A 129 -0.63 -3.33 0.91
CA ALA A 129 -1.22 -2.82 2.15
C ALA A 129 -1.39 -3.96 3.18
N LEU A 130 -1.94 -5.09 2.76
CA LEU A 130 -2.11 -6.27 3.62
C LEU A 130 -0.77 -6.81 4.14
N TRP A 131 0.22 -6.92 3.27
CA TRP A 131 1.57 -7.36 3.66
C TRP A 131 2.17 -6.39 4.67
N TRP A 132 2.13 -5.09 4.41
CA TRP A 132 2.68 -4.05 5.29
C TRP A 132 2.08 -4.08 6.70
N VAL A 133 0.75 -4.18 6.81
CA VAL A 133 0.10 -4.32 8.13
C VAL A 133 0.52 -5.62 8.80
N ARG A 134 0.45 -6.75 8.08
CA ARG A 134 0.79 -8.07 8.64
C ARG A 134 2.23 -8.13 9.14
N ASP A 135 3.17 -7.66 8.33
CA ASP A 135 4.60 -7.72 8.60
C ASP A 135 4.96 -6.93 9.87
N GLN A 136 4.41 -5.71 9.99
CA GLN A 136 4.63 -4.87 11.17
C GLN A 136 3.95 -5.40 12.44
N LEU A 137 2.73 -5.94 12.32
CA LEU A 137 2.07 -6.57 13.47
C LEU A 137 2.83 -7.83 13.92
N THR A 138 3.28 -8.67 12.98
CA THR A 138 4.08 -9.87 13.30
C THR A 138 5.41 -9.50 13.96
N THR A 139 6.04 -8.42 13.52
CA THR A 139 7.31 -7.93 14.08
C THR A 139 7.16 -7.39 15.51
N ARG A 140 5.97 -6.94 15.90
CA ARG A 140 5.67 -6.50 17.28
C ARG A 140 5.49 -7.64 18.27
N GLY A 141 5.19 -8.86 17.82
CA GLY A 141 4.77 -10.00 18.65
C GLY A 141 3.29 -9.94 19.05
#